data_AF-A0A2V8MBA9-F1
#
_entry.id   AF-A0A2V8MBA9-F1
#
_cell.length_a   1.000
_cell.length_b   1.000
_cell.length_c   1.000
_cell.angle_alpha   90.00
_cell.angle_beta   90.00
_cell.angle_gamma   90.00
#
_symmetry.space_group_name_H-M   'P 1'
#
loop_
_entity.id
_entity.type
_entity.pdbx_description
1 polymer ?
#
loop_
_entity_poly.entity_id
_entity_poly.type
_entity_poly.pdbx_seq_one_letter_code
_entity_poly.pdbx_strand_id
1 'polypeptide(L)'
;MQVHANSLEQFIASDGGARFEAVLFFHLLEHLSDPFRFLTICRSVMSHDGILILSVPNERRLFLKIGREWWDKPPHHLTRFSETGLRRLLERTGFEVAASRFQPTDRSLPRGARACADHWFRTIYSASGIQHSKWIRRALKAGLIPPAALAVIRARKEVENDAGLSLYILAKAAA
;
A
#
# COMPACT_ATOMS: atom_id res chain seq x y z
N MET A 1 16.50 -22.67 6.13
CA MET A 1 16.02 -21.75 5.06
C MET A 1 17.12 -21.65 4.02
N GLN A 2 16.83 -22.00 2.77
CA GLN A 2 17.77 -21.81 1.66
C GLN A 2 17.57 -20.43 1.06
N VAL A 3 18.64 -19.77 0.67
CA VAL A 3 18.63 -18.42 0.08
C VAL A 3 19.46 -18.46 -1.18
N HIS A 4 18.89 -17.98 -2.29
CA HIS A 4 19.53 -17.98 -3.60
C HIS A 4 19.72 -16.52 -4.06
N ALA A 5 20.97 -16.14 -4.34
CA ALA A 5 21.31 -14.81 -4.85
C ALA A 5 21.25 -14.79 -6.38
N ASN A 6 20.09 -15.12 -6.95
CA ASN A 6 19.87 -15.28 -8.38
C ASN A 6 18.64 -14.50 -8.84
N SER A 7 18.55 -14.19 -10.14
CA SER A 7 17.25 -13.84 -10.73
C SER A 7 16.32 -15.06 -10.69
N LEU A 8 15.01 -14.82 -10.81
CA LEU A 8 14.03 -15.92 -10.86
C LEU A 8 14.35 -16.87 -12.02
N GLU A 9 14.71 -16.34 -13.18
CA GLU A 9 15.07 -17.13 -14.37
C GLU A 9 16.32 -17.98 -14.14
N GLN A 10 17.35 -17.40 -13.51
CA GLN A 10 18.58 -18.13 -13.18
C GLN A 10 18.32 -19.26 -12.18
N PHE A 11 17.51 -18.97 -11.15
CA PHE A 11 17.12 -19.97 -10.16
C PHE A 11 16.43 -21.16 -10.84
N ILE A 12 15.40 -20.90 -11.66
CA ILE A 12 14.61 -21.93 -12.34
C ILE A 12 15.48 -22.78 -13.28
N ALA A 13 16.44 -22.16 -13.98
CA ALA A 13 17.36 -22.88 -14.85
C ALA A 13 18.26 -23.87 -14.08
N SER A 14 18.48 -23.66 -12.79
CA SER A 14 19.38 -24.46 -11.94
C SER A 14 18.67 -25.42 -10.98
N ASP A 15 17.37 -25.23 -10.75
CA ASP A 15 16.59 -25.91 -9.70
C ASP A 15 16.15 -27.34 -10.07
N GLY A 16 16.56 -27.86 -11.23
CA GLY A 16 16.23 -29.23 -11.66
C GLY A 16 14.75 -29.44 -11.98
N GLY A 17 13.97 -28.37 -12.16
CA GLY A 17 12.58 -28.43 -12.56
C GLY A 17 11.60 -28.72 -11.41
N ALA A 18 11.93 -28.35 -10.17
CA ALA A 18 11.03 -28.53 -9.04
C ALA A 18 9.69 -27.79 -9.25
N ARG A 19 8.69 -28.19 -8.46
CA ARG A 19 7.36 -27.56 -8.44
C ARG A 19 7.04 -27.10 -7.03
N PHE A 20 6.49 -25.90 -6.93
CA PHE A 20 6.20 -25.26 -5.65
C PHE A 20 4.70 -25.27 -5.36
N GLU A 21 4.33 -25.70 -4.16
CA GLU A 21 2.94 -25.64 -3.66
C GLU A 21 2.52 -24.22 -3.27
N ALA A 22 3.50 -23.34 -3.01
CA ALA A 22 3.25 -21.95 -2.71
C ALA A 22 4.34 -21.05 -3.30
N VAL A 23 3.92 -19.95 -3.92
CA VAL A 23 4.79 -18.84 -4.35
C VAL A 23 4.32 -17.57 -3.66
N LEU A 24 5.25 -16.83 -3.07
CA LEU A 24 4.94 -15.60 -2.34
C LEU A 24 5.87 -14.46 -2.75
N PHE A 25 5.32 -13.27 -2.96
CA PHE A 25 6.12 -12.05 -3.13
C PHE A 25 5.34 -10.81 -2.69
N PHE A 26 6.02 -9.91 -1.98
CA PHE A 26 5.39 -8.75 -1.38
C PHE A 26 6.09 -7.50 -1.87
N HIS A 27 5.33 -6.55 -2.43
CA HIS A 27 5.87 -5.29 -2.94
C HIS A 27 7.01 -5.48 -3.95
N LEU A 28 6.83 -6.44 -4.86
CA LEU A 28 7.78 -6.76 -5.93
C LEU A 28 7.24 -6.36 -7.30
N LEU A 29 5.97 -6.68 -7.57
CA LEU A 29 5.38 -6.63 -8.90
C LEU A 29 5.41 -5.22 -9.51
N GLU A 30 5.26 -4.18 -8.68
CA GLU A 30 5.30 -2.76 -9.06
C GLU A 30 6.68 -2.28 -9.53
N HIS A 31 7.73 -3.02 -9.21
CA HIS A 31 9.12 -2.74 -9.59
C HIS A 31 9.53 -3.43 -10.89
N LEU A 32 8.75 -4.41 -11.36
CA LEU A 32 9.10 -5.19 -12.53
C LEU A 32 8.76 -4.44 -13.82
N SER A 33 9.68 -4.50 -14.79
CA SER A 33 9.45 -3.97 -16.14
C SER A 33 8.46 -4.80 -16.95
N ASP A 34 8.35 -6.10 -16.64
CA ASP A 34 7.41 -7.02 -17.28
C ASP A 34 6.70 -7.92 -16.23
N PRO A 35 5.67 -7.39 -15.55
CA PRO A 35 4.86 -8.15 -14.60
C PRO A 35 4.18 -9.38 -15.20
N PHE A 36 3.81 -9.33 -16.49
CA PHE A 36 3.11 -10.42 -17.17
C PHE A 36 4.01 -11.64 -17.33
N ARG A 37 5.23 -11.43 -17.82
CA ARG A 37 6.23 -12.50 -17.96
C ARG A 37 6.57 -13.10 -16.60
N PHE A 38 6.78 -12.28 -15.58
CA PHE A 38 7.08 -12.75 -14.24
C PHE A 38 5.99 -13.67 -13.69
N LEU A 39 4.72 -13.27 -13.79
CA LEU A 39 3.60 -14.09 -13.32
C LEU A 39 3.46 -15.38 -14.14
N THR A 40 3.69 -15.34 -15.45
CA THR A 40 3.72 -16.54 -16.31
C THR A 40 4.79 -17.54 -15.84
N ILE A 41 5.96 -17.05 -15.46
CA ILE A 41 7.05 -17.87 -14.91
C ILE A 41 6.66 -18.44 -13.53
N CYS A 42 6.08 -17.62 -12.64
CA CYS A 42 5.56 -18.13 -11.37
C CYS A 42 4.57 -19.27 -11.59
N ARG A 43 3.66 -19.13 -12.57
CA ARG A 43 2.67 -20.17 -12.88
C ARG A 43 3.32 -21.46 -13.38
N SER A 44 4.37 -21.38 -14.18
CA SER A 44 5.01 -22.57 -14.78
C SER A 44 5.79 -23.42 -13.78
N VAL A 45 6.25 -22.82 -12.68
CA VAL A 45 6.97 -23.52 -11.60
C VAL A 45 6.06 -23.96 -10.45
N MET A 46 4.78 -23.60 -10.48
CA MET A 46 3.82 -24.02 -9.46
C MET A 46 3.22 -25.40 -9.76
N SER A 47 2.91 -26.14 -8.70
CA SER A 47 2.08 -27.35 -8.80
C SER A 47 0.65 -27.00 -9.25
N HIS A 48 -0.13 -28.01 -9.64
CA HIS A 48 -1.52 -27.82 -10.09
C HIS A 48 -2.40 -27.20 -9.00
N ASP A 49 -2.24 -27.65 -7.75
CA ASP A 49 -2.98 -27.12 -6.59
C ASP A 49 -2.25 -25.99 -5.87
N GLY A 50 -1.21 -25.42 -6.52
CA GLY A 50 -0.35 -24.41 -5.90
C GLY A 50 -1.08 -23.08 -5.66
N ILE A 51 -0.69 -22.40 -4.58
CA ILE A 51 -1.22 -21.07 -4.22
C ILE A 51 -0.20 -19.96 -4.46
N LEU A 52 -0.71 -18.80 -4.88
CA LEU A 52 0.03 -17.57 -5.03
C LEU A 52 -0.47 -16.55 -4.00
N ILE A 53 0.44 -16.03 -3.18
CA ILE A 53 0.15 -14.93 -2.25
C ILE A 53 1.02 -13.74 -2.61
N LEU A 54 0.41 -12.60 -2.89
CA LEU A 54 1.17 -11.40 -3.21
C LEU A 54 0.62 -10.13 -2.58
N SER A 55 1.45 -9.11 -2.53
CA SER A 55 1.00 -7.75 -2.24
C SER A 55 1.58 -6.71 -3.19
N VAL A 56 0.80 -5.65 -3.39
CA VAL A 56 1.18 -4.44 -4.13
C VAL A 56 0.74 -3.21 -3.32
N PRO A 57 1.22 -1.99 -3.66
CA PRO A 57 0.77 -0.77 -3.01
C PRO A 57 -0.72 -0.57 -3.27
N ASN A 58 -1.46 -0.23 -2.22
CA ASN A 58 -2.89 0.04 -2.28
C ASN A 58 -3.14 1.34 -3.07
N GLU A 59 -3.97 1.26 -4.11
CA GLU A 59 -4.42 2.40 -4.91
C GLU A 59 -5.35 3.36 -4.15
N ARG A 60 -5.95 2.89 -3.04
CA ARG A 60 -6.91 3.65 -2.21
C ARG A 60 -6.29 4.28 -0.98
N ARG A 61 -4.97 4.13 -0.79
CA ARG A 61 -4.30 4.53 0.46
C ARG A 61 -4.40 6.03 0.73
N LEU A 62 -4.44 6.38 2.01
CA LEU A 62 -4.66 7.75 2.52
C LEU A 62 -3.74 8.80 1.87
N PHE A 63 -2.45 8.47 1.73
CA PHE A 63 -1.44 9.43 1.29
C PHE A 63 -1.65 9.92 -0.15
N LEU A 64 -2.21 9.10 -1.04
CA LEU A 64 -2.52 9.51 -2.41
C LEU A 64 -3.50 10.69 -2.47
N LYS A 65 -4.36 10.87 -1.45
CA LYS A 65 -5.28 12.02 -1.36
C LYS A 65 -4.60 13.31 -0.93
N ILE A 66 -3.45 13.21 -0.29
CA ILE A 66 -2.67 14.35 0.20
C ILE A 66 -1.67 14.79 -0.87
N GLY A 67 -1.12 13.83 -1.61
CA GLY A 67 -0.21 14.05 -2.72
C GLY A 67 0.54 12.78 -3.06
N ARG A 68 1.13 12.72 -4.25
CA ARG A 68 1.96 11.58 -4.66
C ARG A 68 3.22 11.50 -3.81
N GLU A 69 3.40 10.37 -3.14
CA GLU A 69 4.58 10.10 -2.33
C GLU A 69 5.83 9.98 -3.21
N TRP A 70 6.98 10.39 -2.68
CA TRP A 70 8.22 10.41 -3.45
C TRP A 70 8.73 9.01 -3.77
N TRP A 71 8.46 8.03 -2.90
CA TRP A 71 8.87 6.64 -3.09
C TRP A 71 7.98 5.87 -4.08
N ASP A 72 6.75 6.31 -4.35
CA ASP A 72 5.85 5.68 -5.31
C ASP A 72 5.90 6.41 -6.66
N LYS A 73 7.11 6.50 -7.24
CA LYS A 73 7.41 7.07 -8.56
C LYS A 73 8.62 6.33 -9.15
N PRO A 74 8.79 6.32 -10.48
CA PRO A 74 10.05 5.87 -11.08
C PRO A 74 11.25 6.65 -10.50
N PRO A 75 12.41 5.99 -10.31
CA PRO A 75 12.74 4.62 -10.73
C PRO A 75 12.30 3.53 -9.75
N HIS A 76 11.62 3.86 -8.65
CA HIS A 76 11.19 2.88 -7.65
C HIS A 76 10.01 2.05 -8.19
N HIS A 77 8.81 2.64 -8.26
CA HIS A 77 7.64 1.96 -8.82
C HIS A 77 7.48 2.34 -10.28
N LEU A 78 7.50 1.34 -11.15
CA LEU A 78 7.26 1.49 -12.59
C LEU A 78 5.76 1.42 -12.89
N THR A 79 5.02 0.61 -12.12
CA THR A 79 3.59 0.36 -12.34
C THR A 79 2.81 0.57 -11.05
N ARG A 80 1.55 1.02 -11.19
CA ARG A 80 0.55 1.01 -10.10
C ARG A 80 -0.58 0.08 -10.49
N PHE A 81 -0.97 -0.78 -9.55
CA PHE A 81 -2.01 -1.76 -9.77
C PHE A 81 -3.30 -1.33 -9.08
N SER A 82 -4.38 -1.33 -9.85
CA SER A 82 -5.72 -1.41 -9.28
C SER A 82 -6.07 -2.85 -8.94
N GLU A 83 -7.01 -3.05 -8.02
CA GLU A 83 -7.49 -4.40 -7.70
C GLU A 83 -8.01 -5.11 -8.95
N THR A 84 -8.83 -4.40 -9.73
CA THR A 84 -9.40 -4.91 -10.99
C THR A 84 -8.32 -5.18 -12.04
N GLY A 85 -7.34 -4.29 -12.18
CA GLY A 85 -6.25 -4.44 -13.14
C GLY A 85 -5.34 -5.62 -12.81
N LEU A 86 -5.02 -5.78 -11.53
CA LEU A 86 -4.22 -6.89 -11.03
C LEU A 86 -4.95 -8.23 -11.15
N ARG A 87 -6.24 -8.27 -10.83
CA ARG A 87 -7.08 -9.46 -11.05
C ARG A 87 -7.06 -9.91 -12.52
N ARG A 88 -7.29 -8.98 -13.45
CA ARG A 88 -7.22 -9.28 -14.89
C ARG A 88 -5.85 -9.77 -15.34
N LEU A 89 -4.78 -9.21 -14.79
CA LEU A 89 -3.41 -9.64 -15.09
C LEU A 89 -3.17 -11.08 -14.60
N LEU A 90 -3.61 -11.39 -13.39
CA LEU A 90 -3.52 -12.73 -12.80
C LEU A 90 -4.31 -13.76 -13.61
N GLU A 91 -5.55 -13.45 -13.98
CA GLU A 91 -6.40 -14.31 -14.83
C GLU A 91 -5.72 -14.62 -16.17
N ARG A 92 -5.15 -13.60 -16.83
CA ARG A 92 -4.43 -13.77 -18.10
C ARG A 92 -3.11 -14.55 -17.99
N THR A 93 -2.60 -14.76 -16.78
CA THR A 93 -1.35 -15.49 -16.51
C THR A 93 -1.61 -16.85 -15.85
N GLY A 94 -2.86 -17.34 -15.90
CA GLY A 94 -3.22 -18.69 -15.48
C GLY A 94 -3.51 -18.81 -13.98
N PHE A 95 -3.98 -17.74 -13.35
CA PHE A 95 -4.38 -17.73 -11.94
C PHE A 95 -5.87 -17.40 -11.76
N GLU A 96 -6.49 -18.04 -10.78
CA GLU A 96 -7.83 -17.69 -10.29
C GLU A 96 -7.70 -16.94 -8.96
N VAL A 97 -8.23 -15.71 -8.89
CA VAL A 97 -8.17 -14.92 -7.65
C VAL A 97 -9.24 -15.39 -6.65
N ALA A 98 -8.79 -16.08 -5.60
CA ALA A 98 -9.63 -16.62 -4.53
C ALA A 98 -10.02 -15.56 -3.48
N ALA A 99 -9.12 -14.63 -3.16
CA ALA A 99 -9.43 -13.53 -2.24
C ALA A 99 -8.54 -12.30 -2.48
N SER A 100 -9.09 -11.13 -2.21
CA SER A 100 -8.37 -9.86 -2.10
C SER A 100 -8.65 -9.21 -0.74
N ARG A 101 -7.65 -8.57 -0.16
CA ARG A 101 -7.78 -7.83 1.10
C ARG A 101 -6.95 -6.57 1.07
N PHE A 102 -7.58 -5.45 1.35
CA PHE A 102 -6.86 -4.20 1.58
C PHE A 102 -6.38 -4.16 3.03
N GLN A 103 -5.18 -3.60 3.22
CA GLN A 103 -4.68 -3.34 4.55
C GLN A 103 -5.61 -2.34 5.26
N PRO A 104 -6.00 -2.59 6.51
CA PRO A 104 -6.75 -1.63 7.29
C PRO A 104 -6.00 -0.30 7.41
N THR A 105 -6.75 0.80 7.38
CA THR A 105 -6.21 2.15 7.54
C THR A 105 -5.53 2.29 8.89
N ASP A 106 -4.24 2.58 8.91
CA ASP A 106 -3.55 2.94 10.15
C ASP A 106 -4.11 4.27 10.69
N ARG A 107 -4.83 4.16 11.81
CA ARG A 107 -5.43 5.31 12.50
C ARG A 107 -4.46 6.00 13.44
N SER A 108 -3.24 5.49 13.64
CA SER A 108 -2.23 6.08 14.52
C SER A 108 -1.75 7.42 13.97
N LEU A 109 -1.44 7.49 12.67
CA LEU A 109 -0.90 8.68 12.03
C LEU A 109 -1.88 9.87 12.04
N PRO A 110 -3.16 9.74 11.62
CA PRO A 110 -4.12 10.84 11.75
C PRO A 110 -4.39 11.26 13.20
N ARG A 111 -4.34 10.31 14.15
CA ARG A 111 -4.46 10.61 15.58
C ARG A 111 -3.26 11.41 16.08
N GLY A 112 -2.05 11.02 15.69
CA GLY A 112 -0.81 11.73 16.00
C GLY A 112 -0.80 13.14 15.42
N ALA A 113 -1.13 13.29 14.14
CA ALA A 113 -1.23 14.61 13.49
C ALA A 113 -2.20 15.55 14.23
N ARG A 114 -3.35 15.02 14.67
CA ARG A 114 -4.31 15.77 15.48
C ARG A 114 -3.76 16.13 16.87
N ALA A 115 -3.07 15.22 17.54
CA ALA A 115 -2.46 15.48 18.83
C ALA A 115 -1.38 16.57 18.74
N CYS A 116 -0.51 16.52 17.74
CA CYS A 116 0.51 17.54 17.49
C CYS A 116 -0.15 18.90 17.16
N ALA A 117 -1.18 18.92 16.32
CA ALA A 117 -1.95 20.12 16.02
C ALA A 117 -2.60 20.74 17.28
N ASP A 118 -3.16 19.90 18.14
CA ASP A 118 -3.78 20.34 19.41
C ASP A 118 -2.72 20.87 20.39
N HIS A 119 -1.55 20.23 20.48
CA HIS A 119 -0.44 20.67 21.32
C HIS A 119 0.17 21.99 20.82
N TRP A 120 0.42 22.11 19.52
CA TRP A 120 0.91 23.34 18.88
C TRP A 120 -0.04 24.52 19.12
N PHE A 121 -1.34 24.29 18.88
CA PHE A 121 -2.36 25.30 19.17
C PHE A 121 -2.35 25.72 20.64
N ARG A 122 -2.28 24.76 21.58
CA ARG A 122 -2.22 25.07 23.02
C ARG A 122 -1.00 25.91 23.37
N THR A 123 0.17 25.56 22.83
CA THR A 123 1.44 26.24 23.09
C THR A 123 1.40 27.70 22.64
N ILE A 124 0.96 27.95 21.39
CA ILE A 124 0.81 29.31 20.87
C ILE A 124 -0.26 30.08 21.64
N TYR A 125 -1.39 29.43 21.91
CA TYR A 125 -2.51 30.08 22.61
C TYR A 125 -2.15 30.44 24.07
N SER A 126 -1.39 29.61 24.78
CA SER A 126 -0.92 29.95 26.13
C SER A 126 0.14 31.05 26.11
N ALA A 127 0.97 31.08 25.07
CA ALA A 127 2.01 32.09 24.91
C ALA A 127 1.47 33.46 24.47
N SER A 128 0.26 33.52 23.88
CA SER A 128 -0.30 34.78 23.38
C SER A 128 -0.94 35.66 24.47
N GLY A 129 -1.21 35.14 25.67
CA GLY A 129 -1.86 35.89 26.76
C GLY A 129 -3.33 36.25 26.48
N ILE A 130 -3.93 35.69 25.42
CA ILE A 130 -5.25 36.08 24.92
C ILE A 130 -6.38 35.35 25.69
N GLN A 131 -7.24 36.10 26.39
CA GLN A 131 -8.51 35.59 26.94
C GLN A 131 -9.68 35.91 26.01
N HIS A 132 -10.24 34.89 25.34
CA HIS A 132 -11.37 35.07 24.42
C HIS A 132 -12.45 33.99 24.52
N SER A 133 -13.62 34.31 23.95
CA SER A 133 -14.80 33.43 23.87
C SER A 133 -14.54 32.16 23.05
N LYS A 134 -15.39 31.13 23.26
CA LYS A 134 -15.28 29.82 22.60
C LYS A 134 -15.22 29.92 21.05
N TRP A 135 -15.83 30.94 20.46
CA TRP A 135 -15.88 31.14 19.00
C TRP A 135 -14.54 31.64 18.43
N ILE A 136 -13.92 32.62 19.08
CA ILE A 136 -12.61 33.13 18.68
C ILE A 136 -11.54 32.05 18.85
N ARG A 137 -11.61 31.26 19.92
CA ARG A 137 -10.74 30.09 20.12
C ARG A 137 -10.86 29.06 18.99
N ARG A 138 -12.07 28.83 18.45
CA ARG A 138 -12.28 27.94 17.30
C ARG A 138 -11.69 28.52 16.02
N ALA A 139 -11.84 29.82 15.78
CA ALA A 139 -11.28 30.50 14.61
C ALA A 139 -9.73 30.49 14.61
N LEU A 140 -9.09 30.83 15.74
CA LEU A 140 -7.64 30.77 15.89
C LEU A 140 -7.08 29.36 15.69
N LYS A 141 -7.79 28.34 16.19
CA LYS A 141 -7.39 26.94 15.99
C LYS A 141 -7.42 26.52 14.53
N ALA A 142 -8.37 27.02 13.74
CA ALA A 142 -8.42 26.72 12.32
C ALA A 142 -7.26 27.36 11.53
N GLY A 143 -6.77 28.54 11.95
CA GLY A 143 -5.66 29.25 11.32
C GLY A 143 -4.26 28.83 11.77
N LEU A 144 -4.12 28.30 12.99
CA LEU A 144 -2.81 27.95 13.59
C LEU A 144 -2.40 26.49 13.40
N ILE A 145 -3.30 25.61 12.94
CA ILE A 145 -2.91 24.22 12.65
C ILE A 145 -2.12 24.19 11.34
N PRO A 146 -0.92 23.59 11.31
CA PRO A 146 -0.14 23.46 10.09
C PRO A 146 -0.98 22.85 8.95
N PRO A 147 -0.92 23.42 7.72
CA PRO A 147 -1.69 22.92 6.57
C PRO A 147 -1.51 21.42 6.31
N ALA A 148 -0.30 20.89 6.50
CA ALA A 148 0.00 19.47 6.36
C ALA A 148 -0.78 18.60 7.38
N ALA A 149 -0.88 19.04 8.64
CA ALA A 149 -1.65 18.34 9.65
C ALA A 149 -3.16 18.40 9.34
N LEU A 150 -3.66 19.54 8.86
CA LEU A 150 -5.04 19.67 8.39
C LEU A 150 -5.34 18.74 7.20
N ALA A 151 -4.42 18.62 6.25
CA ALA A 151 -4.57 17.73 5.09
C ALA A 151 -4.67 16.25 5.53
N VAL A 152 -3.81 15.79 6.44
CA VAL A 152 -3.87 14.42 7.00
C VAL A 152 -5.20 14.19 7.75
N ILE A 153 -5.63 15.16 8.56
CA ILE A 153 -6.87 15.04 9.35
C ILE A 153 -8.11 15.03 8.44
N ARG A 154 -8.13 15.84 7.38
CA ARG A 154 -9.23 15.90 6.41
C ARG A 154 -9.29 14.64 5.57
N ALA A 155 -8.15 14.23 5.00
CA ALA A 155 -8.05 13.03 4.18
C ALA A 155 -8.55 11.80 4.95
N ARG A 156 -8.32 11.71 6.27
CA ARG A 156 -8.88 10.62 7.11
C ARG A 156 -10.41 10.50 7.03
N LYS A 157 -11.14 11.62 6.99
CA LYS A 157 -12.62 11.60 6.98
C LYS A 157 -13.19 11.03 5.68
N GLU A 158 -12.42 11.14 4.61
CA GLU A 158 -12.82 10.72 3.27
C GLU A 158 -12.38 9.28 2.97
N VAL A 159 -11.75 8.62 3.92
CA VAL A 159 -11.01 7.40 3.69
C VAL A 159 -11.66 6.24 4.42
N GLU A 160 -12.02 5.22 3.65
CA GLU A 160 -12.61 3.97 4.10
C GLU A 160 -11.69 3.25 5.09
N ASN A 161 -12.20 2.21 5.75
CA ASN A 161 -11.39 1.39 6.65
C ASN A 161 -10.25 0.64 5.94
N ASP A 162 -10.24 0.63 4.59
CA ASP A 162 -9.43 -0.22 3.73
C ASP A 162 -8.37 0.58 2.94
N ALA A 163 -7.86 1.65 3.52
CA ALA A 163 -6.90 2.55 2.91
C ALA A 163 -5.54 2.56 3.62
N GLY A 164 -5.16 1.42 4.19
CA GLY A 164 -3.77 1.12 4.52
C GLY A 164 -2.90 1.08 3.27
N LEU A 165 -1.63 0.71 3.43
CA LEU A 165 -0.61 0.87 2.38
C LEU A 165 -0.63 -0.23 1.32
N SER A 166 -1.21 -1.39 1.60
CA SER A 166 -1.07 -2.57 0.75
C SER A 166 -2.41 -3.19 0.35
N LEU A 167 -2.47 -3.71 -0.87
CA LEU A 167 -3.48 -4.68 -1.33
C LEU A 167 -2.82 -6.05 -1.34
N TYR A 168 -3.45 -7.02 -0.71
CA TYR A 168 -3.05 -8.42 -0.68
C TYR A 168 -3.98 -9.25 -1.56
N ILE A 169 -3.42 -10.20 -2.31
CA ILE A 169 -4.16 -11.16 -3.12
C ILE A 169 -3.71 -12.58 -2.78
N LEU A 170 -4.70 -13.45 -2.60
CA LEU A 170 -4.56 -14.89 -2.66
C LEU A 170 -5.16 -15.38 -3.97
N ALA A 171 -4.37 -16.10 -4.76
CA ALA A 171 -4.79 -16.73 -5.99
C ALA A 171 -4.39 -18.21 -6.01
N LYS A 172 -5.08 -18.99 -6.83
CA LYS A 172 -4.79 -20.40 -7.10
C LYS A 172 -4.31 -20.53 -8.53
N ALA A 173 -3.46 -21.52 -8.79
CA ALA A 173 -3.21 -21.98 -10.14
C ALA A 173 -4.56 -22.36 -10.80
N ALA A 174 -4.87 -21.77 -11.96
CA ALA A 174 -6.04 -22.17 -12.74
C ALA A 174 -5.80 -23.54 -13.37
N ALA A 175 -6.88 -24.31 -13.50
CA ALA A 175 -6.88 -25.65 -14.08
C ALA A 175 -6.54 -25.65 -15.59
#